data_AF-A0A3E0HRA7-F1
#
_entry.id   AF-A0A3E0HRA7-F1
#
_cell.length_a   1.000
_cell.length_b   1.000
_cell.length_c   1.000
_cell.angle_alpha   90.00
_cell.angle_beta   90.00
_cell.angle_gamma   90.00
#
_symmetry.space_group_name_H-M   'P 1'
#
loop_
_entity.id
_entity.type
_entity.pdbx_description
1 polymer ?
#
loop_
_entity_poly.entity_id
_entity_poly.type
_entity_poly.pdbx_seq_one_letter_code
_entity_poly.pdbx_strand_id
1 'polypeptide(L)'
;MGRYDRLREFRRLDPDRDYHRIYRDMALLEFPWDITMGIQLGFYRTFAVPGISALLDRTGEMTAHTQRRLDNTAILLFEAIHYGLEHERGQAAVRQMRRVHGAAMQRAGTDRPWRIPDHEFVYVLGAFVIPTLRWLDVYAWRPICCHERTALFRFYQEMGRLMGVRGTRPRCRSSRPGSTRTNGSISATRKRTSASGTPPAHS
;
A
#
# COMPACT_ATOMS: atom_id res chain seq x y z
N MET A 1 15.62 -12.43 -25.07
CA MET A 1 14.53 -12.42 -24.07
C MET A 1 13.28 -11.91 -24.79
N GLY A 2 12.23 -12.71 -24.86
CA GLY A 2 10.94 -12.33 -25.41
C GLY A 2 10.18 -11.37 -24.50
N ARG A 3 9.24 -10.62 -25.09
CA ARG A 3 8.49 -9.54 -24.41
C ARG A 3 7.80 -10.01 -23.11
N TYR A 4 7.33 -11.26 -23.03
CA TYR A 4 6.60 -11.80 -21.86
C TYR A 4 7.43 -12.71 -20.94
N ASP A 5 8.75 -12.77 -21.12
CA ASP A 5 9.60 -13.70 -20.35
C ASP A 5 9.56 -13.40 -18.86
N ARG A 6 9.65 -12.12 -18.47
CA ARG A 6 9.57 -11.71 -17.05
C ARG A 6 8.21 -11.99 -16.43
N LEU A 7 7.12 -11.79 -17.17
CA LEU A 7 5.79 -12.17 -16.70
C LEU A 7 5.72 -13.67 -16.37
N ARG A 8 6.33 -14.54 -17.19
CA ARG A 8 6.39 -15.98 -16.91
C ARG A 8 7.25 -16.30 -15.70
N GLU A 9 8.33 -15.55 -15.48
CA GLU A 9 9.17 -15.65 -14.29
C GLU A 9 8.43 -15.21 -13.02
N PHE A 10 7.80 -14.03 -13.04
CA PHE A 10 7.05 -13.50 -11.90
C PHE A 10 5.93 -14.44 -11.44
N ARG A 11 5.26 -15.13 -12.38
CA ARG A 11 4.22 -16.13 -12.08
C ARG A 11 4.74 -17.42 -11.44
N ARG A 12 6.05 -17.63 -11.38
CA ARG A 12 6.68 -18.79 -10.73
C ARG A 12 7.22 -18.48 -9.32
N LEU A 13 7.26 -17.21 -8.95
CA LEU A 13 7.73 -16.74 -7.65
C LEU A 13 6.59 -16.70 -6.63
N ASP A 14 6.90 -16.74 -5.34
CA ASP A 14 5.92 -16.51 -4.27
C ASP A 14 5.84 -14.99 -4.03
N PRO A 15 4.72 -14.31 -4.32
CA PRO A 15 4.66 -12.87 -4.23
C PRO A 15 4.64 -12.32 -2.78
N ASP A 16 4.50 -13.17 -1.77
CA ASP A 16 4.65 -12.79 -0.36
C ASP A 16 6.10 -12.92 0.13
N ARG A 17 6.90 -13.82 -0.46
CA ARG A 17 8.32 -14.05 -0.09
C ARG A 17 9.29 -13.34 -1.02
N ASP A 18 9.04 -13.41 -2.32
CA ASP A 18 9.88 -12.86 -3.40
C ASP A 18 9.43 -11.46 -3.83
N TYR A 19 8.61 -10.77 -3.02
CA TYR A 19 8.04 -9.46 -3.36
C TYR A 19 9.09 -8.43 -3.76
N HIS A 20 10.26 -8.45 -3.11
CA HIS A 20 11.34 -7.52 -3.41
C HIS A 20 11.88 -7.73 -4.83
N ARG A 21 12.17 -8.98 -5.21
CA ARG A 21 12.65 -9.32 -6.56
C ARG A 21 11.63 -8.90 -7.61
N ILE A 22 10.37 -9.27 -7.43
CA ILE A 22 9.30 -8.94 -8.37
C ILE A 22 9.18 -7.43 -8.52
N TYR A 23 9.07 -6.69 -7.41
CA TYR A 23 8.89 -5.24 -7.48
C TYR A 23 10.13 -4.50 -8.02
N ARG A 24 11.33 -4.95 -7.65
CA ARG A 24 12.58 -4.39 -8.18
C ARG A 24 12.64 -4.54 -9.70
N ASP A 25 12.35 -5.74 -10.21
CA ASP A 25 12.43 -6.00 -11.64
C ASP A 25 11.29 -5.28 -12.39
N MET A 26 10.11 -5.14 -11.76
CA MET A 26 9.06 -4.24 -12.27
C MET A 26 9.58 -2.80 -12.40
N ALA A 27 10.16 -2.25 -11.33
CA ALA A 27 10.57 -0.85 -11.24
C ALA A 27 11.82 -0.51 -12.08
N LEU A 28 12.72 -1.46 -12.31
CA LEU A 28 13.99 -1.21 -12.99
C LEU A 28 14.01 -1.72 -14.43
N LEU A 29 13.20 -2.73 -14.77
CA LEU A 29 13.35 -3.46 -16.03
C LEU A 29 12.06 -3.57 -16.85
N GLU A 30 10.91 -3.75 -16.20
CA GLU A 30 9.64 -4.03 -16.90
C GLU A 30 8.81 -2.76 -17.17
N PHE A 31 8.71 -1.89 -16.17
CA PHE A 31 7.84 -0.70 -16.14
C PHE A 31 8.52 0.54 -15.52
N PRO A 32 9.78 0.86 -15.85
CA PRO A 32 10.53 1.90 -15.13
C PRO A 32 9.88 3.28 -15.23
N TRP A 33 9.43 3.66 -16.44
CA TRP A 33 8.73 4.93 -16.65
C TRP A 33 7.37 4.95 -15.96
N ASP A 34 6.58 3.89 -16.12
CA ASP A 34 5.22 3.81 -15.58
C ASP A 34 5.19 3.83 -14.05
N ILE A 35 6.10 3.12 -13.39
CA ILE A 35 6.21 3.12 -11.93
C ILE A 35 6.66 4.50 -11.43
N THR A 36 7.60 5.14 -12.13
CA THR A 36 8.00 6.51 -11.80
C THR A 36 6.81 7.46 -11.91
N MET A 37 6.02 7.39 -12.99
CA MET A 37 4.81 8.20 -13.16
C MET A 37 3.77 7.93 -12.07
N GLY A 38 3.52 6.65 -11.75
CA GLY A 38 2.62 6.25 -10.67
C GLY A 38 2.99 6.83 -9.30
N ILE A 39 4.27 6.77 -8.94
CA ILE A 39 4.80 7.34 -7.70
C ILE A 39 4.64 8.86 -7.70
N GLN A 40 4.94 9.54 -8.80
CA GLN A 40 4.81 11.00 -8.90
C GLN A 40 3.35 11.45 -8.80
N LEU A 41 2.42 10.75 -9.44
CA LEU A 41 0.98 10.99 -9.28
C LEU A 41 0.54 10.77 -7.82
N GLY A 42 1.06 9.72 -7.17
CA GLY A 42 0.87 9.49 -5.74
C GLY A 42 1.35 10.65 -4.88
N PHE A 43 2.55 11.15 -5.18
CA PHE A 43 3.15 12.27 -4.49
C PHE A 43 2.31 13.55 -4.63
N TYR A 44 1.83 13.87 -5.83
CA TYR A 44 0.97 15.05 -6.04
C TYR A 44 -0.33 14.99 -5.23
N ARG A 45 -0.89 13.79 -4.98
CA ARG A 45 -2.09 13.63 -4.14
C ARG A 45 -1.86 13.96 -2.67
N THR A 46 -0.61 14.04 -2.22
CA THR A 46 -0.32 14.42 -0.83
C THR A 46 -0.52 15.91 -0.57
N PHE A 47 -0.44 16.74 -1.61
CA PHE A 47 -0.75 18.18 -1.50
C PHE A 47 -2.24 18.45 -1.24
N ALA A 48 -3.11 17.49 -1.56
CA ALA A 48 -4.54 17.59 -1.32
C ALA A 48 -4.95 17.15 0.09
N VAL A 49 -4.01 16.72 0.94
CA VAL A 49 -4.28 16.32 2.34
C VAL A 49 -3.89 17.47 3.26
N PRO A 50 -4.83 18.11 3.99
CA PRO A 50 -4.57 19.34 4.74
C PRO A 50 -3.41 19.26 5.74
N GLY A 51 -3.29 18.15 6.48
CA GLY A 51 -2.21 17.98 7.46
C GLY A 51 -0.83 17.85 6.80
N ILE A 52 -0.76 17.11 5.71
CA ILE A 52 0.48 16.91 4.94
C ILE A 52 0.87 18.20 4.22
N SER A 53 -0.07 18.88 3.57
CA SER A 53 0.20 20.12 2.85
C SER A 53 0.67 21.24 3.79
N ALA A 54 0.03 21.39 4.96
CA ALA A 54 0.45 22.35 5.98
C ALA A 54 1.87 22.06 6.51
N LEU A 55 2.23 20.79 6.70
CA LEU A 55 3.58 20.41 7.09
C LEU A 55 4.59 20.75 5.98
N LEU A 56 4.30 20.39 4.73
CA LEU A 56 5.17 20.66 3.58
C LEU A 56 5.42 22.17 3.40
N ASP A 57 4.36 22.97 3.50
CA ASP A 57 4.42 24.44 3.42
C ASP A 57 5.31 25.02 4.53
N ARG A 58 5.07 24.64 5.79
CA ARG A 58 5.85 25.12 6.94
C ARG A 58 7.33 24.78 6.86
N THR A 59 7.68 23.63 6.30
CA THR A 59 9.10 23.25 6.15
C THR A 59 9.82 24.04 5.07
N GLY A 60 9.12 24.64 4.10
CA GLY A 60 9.71 25.35 2.96
C GLY A 60 10.49 24.47 1.97
N GLU A 61 10.64 23.17 2.25
CA GLU A 61 11.43 22.24 1.43
C GLU A 61 10.78 22.01 0.04
N MET A 62 9.49 22.34 -0.11
CA MET A 62 8.73 22.25 -1.36
C MET A 62 8.74 23.52 -2.20
N THR A 63 9.38 24.59 -1.72
CA THR A 63 9.45 25.88 -2.43
C THR A 63 10.90 26.32 -2.61
N ALA A 64 11.70 26.30 -1.55
CA ALA A 64 13.08 26.80 -1.56
C ALA A 64 14.13 25.74 -1.97
N HIS A 65 13.83 24.45 -1.80
CA HIS A 65 14.80 23.36 -1.95
C HIS A 65 14.28 22.17 -2.78
N THR A 66 13.40 22.45 -3.74
CA THR A 66 12.66 21.45 -4.52
C THR A 66 13.56 20.40 -5.18
N GLN A 67 14.59 20.83 -5.91
CA GLN A 67 15.50 19.92 -6.61
C GLN A 67 16.23 18.99 -5.64
N ARG A 68 16.85 19.55 -4.59
CA ARG A 68 17.56 18.79 -3.56
C ARG A 68 16.64 17.78 -2.87
N ARG A 69 15.39 18.16 -2.59
CA ARG A 69 14.41 17.27 -1.95
C ARG A 69 13.99 16.13 -2.89
N LEU A 70 13.78 16.42 -4.17
CA LEU A 70 13.48 15.41 -5.19
C LEU A 70 14.63 14.41 -5.31
N ASP A 71 15.87 14.90 -5.47
CA ASP A 71 17.05 14.05 -5.59
C ASP A 71 17.25 13.17 -4.33
N ASN A 72 17.13 13.75 -3.15
CA ASN A 72 17.25 13.02 -1.89
C ASN A 72 16.18 11.91 -1.76
N THR A 73 14.93 12.21 -2.14
CA THR A 73 13.84 11.23 -2.05
C THR A 73 13.99 10.13 -3.09
N ALA A 74 14.37 10.50 -4.32
CA ALA A 74 14.61 9.57 -5.41
C ALA A 74 15.73 8.58 -5.08
N ILE A 75 16.85 9.06 -4.54
CA ILE A 75 17.95 8.19 -4.10
C ILE A 75 17.46 7.24 -3.01
N LEU A 76 16.78 7.73 -1.98
CA LEU A 76 16.31 6.86 -0.88
C LEU A 76 15.34 5.78 -1.34
N LEU A 77 14.41 6.11 -2.25
CA LEU A 77 13.52 5.12 -2.85
C LEU A 77 14.29 4.14 -3.73
N PHE A 78 15.21 4.62 -4.56
CA PHE A 78 16.05 3.78 -5.39
C PHE A 78 16.86 2.78 -4.56
N GLU A 79 17.52 3.22 -3.49
CA GLU A 79 18.26 2.36 -2.58
C GLU A 79 17.40 1.24 -2.00
N ALA A 80 16.21 1.60 -1.51
CA ALA A 80 15.27 0.64 -0.94
C ALA A 80 14.77 -0.36 -1.98
N ILE A 81 14.49 0.08 -3.20
CA ILE A 81 13.98 -0.77 -4.30
C ILE A 81 15.09 -1.66 -4.86
N HIS A 82 16.26 -1.09 -5.14
CA HIS A 82 17.35 -1.81 -5.79
C HIS A 82 17.95 -2.88 -4.88
N TYR A 83 18.29 -2.52 -3.64
CA TYR A 83 18.95 -3.44 -2.70
C TYR A 83 17.96 -4.25 -1.85
N GLY A 84 16.75 -3.74 -1.65
CA GLY A 84 15.75 -4.40 -0.81
C GLY A 84 15.87 -4.04 0.66
N LEU A 85 14.78 -4.28 1.39
CA LEU A 85 14.61 -3.78 2.76
C LEU A 85 15.37 -4.58 3.82
N GLU A 86 15.88 -5.75 3.47
CA GLU A 86 16.72 -6.58 4.33
C GLU A 86 18.22 -6.27 4.17
N HIS A 87 18.62 -5.73 3.02
CA HIS A 87 20.01 -5.38 2.72
C HIS A 87 20.45 -4.12 3.47
N GLU A 88 21.74 -4.04 3.84
CA GLU A 88 22.29 -2.92 4.63
C GLU A 88 21.97 -1.54 4.02
N ARG A 89 22.15 -1.40 2.71
CA ARG A 89 21.84 -0.17 1.96
C ARG A 89 20.36 0.21 2.01
N GLY A 90 19.45 -0.74 1.80
CA GLY A 90 18.01 -0.46 1.90
C GLY A 90 17.59 -0.13 3.33
N GLN A 91 18.14 -0.81 4.33
CA GLN A 91 17.93 -0.44 5.73
C GLN A 91 18.47 0.95 6.06
N ALA A 92 19.63 1.33 5.52
CA ALA A 92 20.20 2.66 5.66
C ALA A 92 19.28 3.72 5.06
N ALA A 93 18.69 3.45 3.89
CA ALA A 93 17.70 4.33 3.28
C ALA A 93 16.46 4.51 4.17
N VAL A 94 15.90 3.43 4.73
CA VAL A 94 14.76 3.52 5.65
C VAL A 94 15.11 4.28 6.94
N ARG A 95 16.32 4.07 7.49
CA ARG A 95 16.81 4.86 8.64
C ARG A 95 16.91 6.35 8.28
N GLN A 96 17.40 6.67 7.09
CA GLN A 96 17.50 8.04 6.63
C GLN A 96 16.13 8.68 6.40
N MET A 97 15.16 7.96 5.81
CA MET A 97 13.78 8.43 5.71
C MET A 97 13.21 8.79 7.07
N ARG A 98 13.43 7.96 8.10
CA ARG A 98 12.99 8.29 9.47
C ARG A 98 13.64 9.55 10.03
N ARG A 99 14.95 9.72 9.82
CA ARG A 99 15.66 10.94 10.25
C ARG A 99 15.11 12.19 9.57
N VAL A 100 14.87 12.12 8.26
CA VAL A 100 14.32 13.25 7.48
C VAL A 100 12.91 13.62 7.97
N HIS A 101 12.02 12.65 8.15
CA HIS A 101 10.67 12.92 8.68
C HIS A 101 10.72 13.43 10.13
N GLY A 102 11.63 12.89 10.95
CA GLY A 102 11.89 13.39 12.30
C GLY A 102 12.35 14.85 12.32
N ALA A 103 13.31 15.20 11.47
CA ALA A 103 13.80 16.58 11.34
C ALA A 103 12.72 17.54 10.82
N ALA A 104 11.91 17.11 9.85
CA ALA A 104 10.77 17.89 9.36
C ALA A 104 9.76 18.18 10.49
N MET A 105 9.44 17.16 11.30
CA MET A 105 8.57 17.30 12.47
C MET A 105 9.13 18.31 13.49
N GLN A 106 10.45 18.30 13.72
CA GLN A 106 11.08 19.27 14.62
C GLN A 106 11.03 20.71 14.07
N ARG A 107 11.34 20.91 12.78
CA ARG A 107 11.39 22.23 12.15
C ARG A 107 10.03 22.88 11.95
N ALA A 108 9.00 22.09 11.67
CA ALA A 108 7.65 22.62 11.42
C ALA A 108 6.90 23.02 12.70
N GLY A 109 7.40 22.58 13.86
CA GLY A 109 6.88 22.97 15.17
C GLY A 109 7.39 24.35 15.58
N THR A 110 6.51 25.19 16.15
CA THR A 110 6.91 26.48 16.73
C THR A 110 7.29 26.30 18.20
N ASP A 111 6.33 25.91 19.05
CA ASP A 111 6.57 25.71 20.49
C ASP A 111 6.80 24.24 20.87
N ARG A 112 6.38 23.31 20.01
CA ARG A 112 6.52 21.86 20.17
C ARG A 112 6.68 21.18 18.82
N PRO A 113 7.30 19.99 18.75
CA PRO A 113 7.46 19.28 17.49
C PRO A 113 6.11 18.98 16.85
N TRP A 114 6.01 19.18 15.53
CA TRP A 114 4.86 18.74 14.75
C TRP A 114 4.77 17.22 14.80
N ARG A 115 3.57 16.67 15.01
CA ARG A 115 3.38 15.21 15.05
C ARG A 115 2.67 14.75 13.79
N ILE A 116 3.38 14.03 12.92
CA ILE A 116 2.76 13.31 11.80
C ILE A 116 2.01 12.09 12.39
N PRO A 117 0.69 12.00 12.28
CA PRO A 117 -0.07 10.85 12.74
C PRO A 117 0.13 9.65 11.80
N ASP A 118 -0.01 8.42 12.31
CA ASP A 118 0.24 7.21 11.50
C ASP A 118 -0.64 7.13 10.25
N HIS A 119 -1.87 7.64 10.31
CA HIS A 119 -2.78 7.59 9.17
C HIS A 119 -2.29 8.43 7.98
N GLU A 120 -1.51 9.51 8.22
CA GLU A 120 -0.87 10.28 7.16
C GLU A 120 0.28 9.49 6.53
N PHE A 121 1.09 8.79 7.33
CA PHE A 121 2.09 7.86 6.78
C PHE A 121 1.45 6.73 5.97
N VAL A 122 0.38 6.12 6.50
CA VAL A 122 -0.38 5.07 5.78
C VAL A 122 -0.96 5.64 4.48
N TYR A 123 -1.48 6.87 4.49
CA TYR A 123 -1.96 7.53 3.29
C TYR A 123 -0.85 7.67 2.24
N VAL A 124 0.34 8.18 2.61
CA VAL A 124 1.46 8.35 1.68
C VAL A 124 1.94 7.02 1.12
N LEU A 125 2.09 5.99 1.96
CA LEU A 125 2.45 4.63 1.51
C LEU A 125 1.39 4.07 0.55
N GLY A 126 0.11 4.26 0.86
CA GLY A 126 -1.00 3.89 -0.02
C GLY A 126 -1.01 4.70 -1.32
N ALA A 127 -0.61 5.97 -1.29
CA ALA A 127 -0.49 6.83 -2.45
C ALA A 127 0.66 6.41 -3.38
N PHE A 128 1.67 5.66 -2.92
CA PHE A 128 2.66 5.05 -3.80
C PHE A 128 2.19 3.73 -4.41
N VAL A 129 1.23 3.05 -3.78
CA VAL A 129 0.69 1.77 -4.28
C VAL A 129 -0.48 1.99 -5.23
N ILE A 130 -1.56 2.64 -4.76
CA ILE A 130 -2.85 2.67 -5.47
C ILE A 130 -2.81 3.42 -6.81
N PRO A 131 -2.29 4.66 -6.88
CA PRO A 131 -2.10 5.38 -8.14
C PRO A 131 -1.18 4.63 -9.11
N THR A 132 -0.09 4.03 -8.62
CA THR A 132 0.82 3.22 -9.44
C THR A 132 0.12 2.02 -10.05
N LEU A 133 -0.66 1.26 -9.26
CA LEU A 133 -1.45 0.14 -9.78
C LEU A 133 -2.47 0.61 -10.83
N ARG A 134 -3.18 1.71 -10.57
CA ARG A 134 -4.16 2.26 -11.50
C ARG A 134 -3.51 2.74 -12.81
N TRP A 135 -2.34 3.36 -12.72
CA TRP A 135 -1.57 3.77 -13.90
C TRP A 135 -1.17 2.54 -14.72
N LEU A 136 -0.56 1.55 -14.07
CA LEU A 136 -0.13 0.32 -14.73
C LEU A 136 -1.29 -0.42 -15.40
N ASP A 137 -2.48 -0.42 -14.79
CA ASP A 137 -3.66 -1.08 -15.37
C ASP A 137 -4.16 -0.47 -16.67
N VAL A 138 -3.93 0.83 -16.86
CA VAL A 138 -4.47 1.59 -17.99
C VAL A 138 -3.40 1.85 -19.06
N TYR A 139 -2.17 2.15 -18.64
CA TYR A 139 -1.14 2.72 -19.52
C TYR A 139 0.09 1.84 -19.71
N ALA A 140 0.32 0.83 -18.86
CA ALA A 140 1.47 -0.04 -19.05
C ALA A 140 1.35 -0.82 -20.38
N TRP A 141 2.49 -1.18 -20.96
CA TRP A 141 2.51 -1.89 -22.23
C TRP A 141 1.81 -3.27 -22.19
N ARG A 142 1.60 -3.84 -20.99
CA ARG A 142 0.78 -5.03 -20.73
C ARG A 142 0.05 -4.93 -19.39
N PRO A 143 -1.04 -5.69 -19.21
CA PRO A 143 -1.66 -5.88 -17.91
C PRO A 143 -0.69 -6.47 -16.87
N ILE A 144 -0.77 -5.97 -15.64
CA ILE A 144 -0.06 -6.53 -14.49
C ILE A 144 -0.84 -7.70 -13.88
N CYS A 145 -0.11 -8.72 -13.44
CA CYS A 145 -0.68 -9.92 -12.83
C CYS A 145 -0.83 -9.78 -11.30
N CYS A 146 -1.51 -10.75 -10.68
CA CYS A 146 -1.73 -10.75 -9.23
C CYS A 146 -0.43 -10.78 -8.40
N HIS A 147 0.63 -11.39 -8.91
CA HIS A 147 1.93 -11.46 -8.23
C HIS A 147 2.60 -10.09 -8.18
N GLU A 148 2.58 -9.37 -9.29
CA GLU A 148 3.10 -8.00 -9.39
C GLU A 148 2.36 -7.03 -8.47
N ARG A 149 1.02 -7.11 -8.42
CA ARG A 149 0.20 -6.31 -7.51
C ARG A 149 0.53 -6.57 -6.04
N THR A 150 0.62 -7.86 -5.69
CA THR A 150 0.92 -8.30 -4.33
C THR A 150 2.33 -7.87 -3.93
N ALA A 151 3.30 -8.03 -4.82
CA ALA A 151 4.69 -7.65 -4.58
C ALA A 151 4.85 -6.15 -4.30
N LEU A 152 4.23 -5.29 -5.11
CA LEU A 152 4.22 -3.84 -4.89
C LEU A 152 3.60 -3.51 -3.52
N PHE A 153 2.43 -4.08 -3.21
CA PHE A 153 1.78 -3.86 -1.92
C PHE A 153 2.66 -4.30 -0.74
N ARG A 154 3.25 -5.50 -0.82
CA ARG A 154 4.12 -6.05 0.23
C ARG A 154 5.37 -5.22 0.44
N PHE A 155 5.97 -4.71 -0.62
CA PHE A 155 7.13 -3.82 -0.50
C PHE A 155 6.82 -2.57 0.33
N TYR A 156 5.75 -1.83 -0.01
CA TYR A 156 5.37 -0.63 0.73
C TYR A 156 4.80 -0.93 2.12
N GLN A 157 4.14 -2.08 2.29
CA GLN A 157 3.71 -2.56 3.61
C GLN A 157 4.92 -2.77 4.52
N GLU A 158 5.95 -3.47 4.04
CA GLU A 158 7.15 -3.77 4.81
C GLU A 158 7.98 -2.52 5.06
N MET A 159 8.10 -1.62 4.09
CA MET A 159 8.73 -0.32 4.30
C MET A 159 8.03 0.46 5.41
N GLY A 160 6.70 0.51 5.38
CA GLY A 160 5.91 1.13 6.45
C GLY A 160 6.10 0.47 7.81
N ARG A 161 6.15 -0.86 7.86
CA ARG A 161 6.44 -1.63 9.10
C ARG A 161 7.80 -1.24 9.64
N LEU A 162 8.81 -1.25 8.77
CA LEU A 162 10.16 -0.89 9.14
C LEU A 162 10.17 0.52 9.66
N MET A 163 9.61 1.52 8.97
CA MET A 163 9.51 2.93 9.40
C MET A 163 8.83 3.13 10.77
N GLY A 164 8.13 2.13 11.30
CA GLY A 164 7.48 2.19 12.62
C GLY A 164 6.05 2.71 12.58
N VAL A 165 5.45 2.78 11.39
CA VAL A 165 4.08 3.26 11.17
C VAL A 165 3.09 2.24 11.71
N ARG A 166 2.18 2.65 12.60
CA ARG A 166 1.11 1.76 13.08
C ARG A 166 0.05 1.62 11.96
N GLY A 167 -0.45 0.40 11.75
CA GLY A 167 -1.44 0.10 10.71
C GLY A 167 -0.89 -0.57 9.43
N THR A 168 0.43 -0.58 9.24
CA THR A 168 1.11 -1.32 8.16
C THR A 168 1.50 -2.75 8.57
N ARG A 169 1.52 -3.03 9.88
CA ARG A 169 1.77 -4.38 10.39
C ARG A 169 0.70 -5.34 9.88
N PRO A 170 1.07 -6.55 9.42
CA PRO A 170 0.08 -7.58 9.13
C PRO A 170 -0.81 -7.75 10.36
N ARG A 171 -2.12 -7.69 10.19
CA ARG A 171 -3.01 -8.12 11.29
C ARG A 171 -2.68 -9.58 11.53
N CYS A 172 -2.14 -9.89 12.70
CA CYS A 172 -2.06 -11.26 13.16
C CYS A 172 -3.52 -11.74 13.16
N ARG A 173 -3.90 -12.60 12.20
CA ARG A 173 -5.12 -13.37 12.35
C ARG A 173 -4.81 -14.32 13.49
N SER A 174 -5.13 -13.93 14.73
CA SER A 174 -5.32 -14.93 15.75
C SER A 174 -6.44 -15.83 15.21
N SER A 175 -6.08 -17.05 14.84
CA SER A 175 -7.04 -18.13 14.78
C SER A 175 -7.65 -18.20 16.17
N ARG A 176 -8.88 -17.69 16.34
CA ARG A 176 -9.66 -18.02 17.53
C ARG A 176 -9.79 -19.55 17.55
N PRO A 177 -9.35 -20.25 18.61
CA PRO A 177 -9.66 -21.66 18.74
C PRO A 177 -11.17 -21.80 18.99
N GLY A 178 -11.81 -22.69 18.24
CA GLY A 178 -13.09 -23.31 18.61
C GLY A 178 -14.33 -22.41 18.58
N SER A 179 -15.00 -22.35 17.43
CA SER A 179 -16.46 -22.40 17.42
C SER A 179 -16.83 -23.74 16.79
N THR A 180 -16.91 -24.76 17.62
CA THR A 180 -17.60 -26.01 17.30
C THR A 180 -19.03 -25.64 16.92
N ARG A 181 -19.32 -25.74 15.63
CA ARG A 181 -20.66 -25.64 15.09
C ARG A 181 -21.42 -26.88 15.59
N THR A 182 -22.09 -26.76 16.73
CA THR A 182 -23.01 -27.79 17.21
C THR A 182 -24.15 -27.89 16.21
N ASN A 183 -24.24 -29.05 15.55
CA ASN A 183 -25.40 -29.47 14.77
C ASN A 183 -26.61 -29.53 15.71
N GLY A 184 -27.42 -28.48 15.73
CA GLY A 184 -28.75 -28.50 16.31
C GLY A 184 -29.71 -29.19 15.34
N SER A 185 -30.15 -30.38 15.71
CA SER A 185 -31.22 -31.14 15.08
C SER A 185 -32.49 -30.30 14.90
N ILE A 186 -33.02 -30.27 13.69
CA ILE A 186 -34.37 -29.72 13.41
C ILE A 186 -35.38 -30.76 13.89
N SER A 187 -35.95 -30.54 15.07
CA SER A 187 -37.14 -31.25 15.55
C SER A 187 -38.40 -30.55 15.03
N ALA A 188 -39.11 -31.22 14.13
CA ALA A 188 -40.42 -30.81 13.63
C ALA A 188 -41.43 -30.74 14.78
N THR A 189 -42.09 -29.59 14.95
CA THR A 189 -43.36 -29.53 15.70
C THR A 189 -44.42 -28.83 14.86
N ARG A 190 -45.42 -29.63 14.53
CA ARG A 190 -46.62 -29.34 13.77
C ARG A 190 -47.55 -28.44 14.59
N LYS A 191 -48.07 -27.34 14.01
CA LYS A 191 -49.33 -26.75 14.46
C LYS A 191 -50.33 -26.71 13.31
N ARG A 192 -51.45 -27.42 13.54
CA ARG A 192 -52.72 -27.34 12.83
C ARG A 192 -53.33 -25.95 13.04
N THR A 193 -53.84 -25.35 11.98
CA THR A 193 -55.07 -24.55 12.01
C THR A 193 -55.83 -24.81 10.72
N SER A 194 -57.06 -25.27 10.85
CA SER A 194 -58.00 -25.61 9.79
C SER A 194 -59.04 -24.50 9.61
N ALA A 195 -59.30 -24.17 8.34
CA ALA A 195 -60.55 -23.64 7.73
C ALA A 195 -61.08 -22.27 8.27
N SER A 196 -61.73 -21.39 7.53
CA SER A 196 -62.58 -21.50 6.33
C SER A 196 -62.89 -20.08 5.80
N GLY A 197 -63.10 -19.89 4.49
CA GLY A 197 -63.71 -18.66 3.96
C GLY A 197 -63.49 -18.44 2.46
N THR A 198 -64.45 -18.89 1.66
CA THR A 198 -64.55 -18.95 0.18
C THR A 198 -64.57 -17.57 -0.53
N PRO A 199 -64.15 -17.46 -1.82
CA PRO A 199 -64.07 -16.22 -2.60
C PRO A 199 -65.27 -16.02 -3.57
N PRO A 200 -65.30 -14.91 -4.33
CA PRO A 200 -65.52 -15.00 -5.79
C PRO A 200 -64.58 -14.05 -6.56
N ALA A 201 -63.89 -14.47 -7.62
CA ALA A 201 -64.31 -14.79 -8.99
C ALA A 201 -64.19 -13.60 -9.96
N HIS A 202 -63.34 -13.84 -10.96
CA HIS A 202 -62.96 -13.12 -12.19
C HIS A 202 -63.88 -12.02 -12.77
N SER A 203 -63.24 -10.95 -13.23
CA SER A 203 -63.22 -10.51 -14.64
C SER A 203 -61.90 -9.80 -14.92
#